data_AF-A0A2V5M9U0-F1
#
_entry.id   AF-A0A2V5M9U0-F1
#
_cell.length_a   1.000
_cell.length_b   1.000
_cell.length_c   1.000
_cell.angle_alpha   90.00
_cell.angle_beta   90.00
_cell.angle_gamma   90.00
#
_symmetry.space_group_name_H-M   'P 1'
#
loop_
_entity.id
_entity.type
_entity.pdbx_description
1 polymer ?
#
loop_
_entity_poly.entity_id
_entity_poly.type
_entity_poly.pdbx_seq_one_letter_code
_entity_poly.pdbx_strand_id
1 'polypeptide(L)'
;LIAGPKLSHRQENDVELGWDAAKEIARLDIGQTIIIKNGTIVAVEALEGTNEAIKRGGTLARESAVMVKVSKPNQDVRFDVPVIGVETIRVAAESGVRVIAVEARKTLLLERDAVIALADTMNVSVVAR
;
A
#
# COMPACT_ATOMS: atom_id res chain seq x y z
N LEU A 1 10.99 -8.11 1.69
CA LEU A 1 9.77 -8.71 2.30
C LEU A 1 9.83 -8.47 3.80
N ILE A 2 8.75 -7.95 4.39
CA ILE A 2 8.62 -7.72 5.83
C ILE A 2 7.75 -8.81 6.46
N ALA A 3 6.61 -9.12 5.84
CA ALA A 3 5.64 -10.13 6.29
C ALA A 3 4.85 -10.68 5.10
N GLY A 4 4.15 -11.78 5.32
CA GLY A 4 3.27 -12.45 4.37
C GLY A 4 4.01 -13.29 3.32
N PRO A 5 3.26 -13.86 2.35
CA PRO A 5 3.83 -14.72 1.33
C PRO A 5 4.77 -13.95 0.40
N LYS A 6 5.64 -14.68 -0.30
CA LYS A 6 6.48 -14.12 -1.36
C LYS A 6 5.59 -13.65 -2.53
N LEU A 7 5.93 -12.51 -3.11
CA LEU A 7 5.22 -11.96 -4.27
C LEU A 7 5.44 -12.85 -5.49
N SER A 8 4.41 -12.91 -6.34
CA SER A 8 4.53 -13.39 -7.70
C SER A 8 5.20 -12.34 -8.59
N HIS A 9 5.79 -12.76 -9.71
CA HIS A 9 6.36 -11.84 -10.71
C HIS A 9 5.36 -10.76 -11.17
N ARG A 10 4.06 -11.08 -11.25
CA ARG A 10 3.05 -10.10 -11.63
C ARG A 10 2.84 -9.04 -10.55
N GLN A 11 2.84 -9.45 -9.28
CA GLN A 11 2.75 -8.52 -8.15
C GLN A 11 4.01 -7.65 -8.05
N GLU A 12 5.20 -8.21 -8.29
CA GLU A 12 6.45 -7.45 -8.36
C GLU A 12 6.38 -6.38 -9.46
N ASN A 13 5.93 -6.75 -10.67
CA ASN A 13 5.73 -5.79 -11.76
C ASN A 13 4.70 -4.70 -11.42
N ASP A 14 3.60 -5.06 -10.75
CA ASP A 14 2.59 -4.11 -10.29
C ASP A 14 3.16 -3.15 -9.22
N VAL A 15 4.01 -3.64 -8.31
CA VAL A 15 4.74 -2.77 -7.36
C VAL A 15 5.63 -1.79 -8.11
N GLU A 16 6.37 -2.26 -9.12
CA GLU A 16 7.26 -1.41 -9.91
C GLU A 16 6.51 -0.30 -10.65
N LEU A 17 5.50 -0.67 -11.45
CA LEU A 17 4.67 0.27 -12.20
C LEU A 17 3.92 1.24 -11.28
N GLY A 18 3.41 0.72 -10.16
CA GLY A 18 2.65 1.51 -9.22
C GLY A 18 3.48 2.52 -8.46
N TRP A 19 4.77 2.26 -8.30
CA TRP A 19 5.69 3.14 -7.59
C TRP A 19 5.89 4.49 -8.26
N ASP A 20 6.17 4.47 -9.56
CA ASP A 20 6.42 5.69 -10.31
C ASP A 20 5.18 6.58 -10.31
N ALA A 21 4.00 5.97 -10.51
CA ALA A 21 2.74 6.69 -10.40
C ALA A 21 2.46 7.22 -8.98
N ALA A 22 2.74 6.43 -7.93
CA ALA A 22 2.61 6.87 -6.54
C ALA A 22 3.50 8.09 -6.25
N LYS A 23 4.73 8.11 -6.78
CA LYS A 23 5.64 9.26 -6.67
C LYS A 23 5.12 10.49 -7.38
N GLU A 24 4.52 10.34 -8.55
CA GLU A 24 3.94 11.47 -9.29
C GLU A 24 2.73 12.09 -8.58
N ILE A 25 1.79 11.28 -8.07
CA ILE A 25 0.64 11.83 -7.33
C ILE A 25 1.09 12.52 -6.04
N ALA A 26 2.14 12.01 -5.39
CA ALA A 26 2.70 12.57 -4.17
C ALA A 26 3.44 13.88 -4.45
N ARG A 27 4.11 13.98 -5.60
CA ARG A 27 4.71 15.23 -6.09
C ARG A 27 3.67 16.31 -6.37
N LEU A 28 2.49 15.93 -6.85
CA LEU A 28 1.36 16.82 -7.11
C LEU A 28 0.54 17.15 -5.85
N ASP A 29 0.91 16.60 -4.70
CA ASP A 29 0.19 16.75 -3.42
C ASP A 29 -1.28 16.26 -3.46
N ILE A 30 -1.60 15.34 -4.37
CA ILE A 30 -2.95 14.76 -4.49
C ILE A 30 -3.17 13.73 -3.37
N GLY A 31 -2.21 12.86 -3.17
CA GLY A 31 -2.23 11.75 -2.24
C GLY A 31 -0.92 10.99 -2.30
N GLN A 32 -0.82 9.85 -1.61
CA GLN A 32 0.45 9.12 -1.51
C GLN A 32 0.32 7.61 -1.69
N THR A 33 -0.90 7.14 -1.96
CA THR A 33 -1.23 5.74 -2.16
C THR A 33 -1.92 5.53 -3.50
N ILE A 34 -1.58 4.44 -4.18
CA ILE A 34 -2.37 3.94 -5.29
C ILE A 34 -2.71 2.45 -5.09
N ILE A 35 -3.75 2.00 -5.80
CA ILE A 35 -4.08 0.60 -5.97
C ILE A 35 -3.93 0.25 -7.45
N ILE A 36 -3.19 -0.80 -7.74
CA ILE A 36 -2.88 -1.27 -9.09
C ILE A 36 -3.16 -2.78 -9.21
N LYS A 37 -3.58 -3.19 -10.40
CA LYS A 37 -3.83 -4.59 -10.73
C LYS A 37 -3.48 -4.87 -12.19
N ASN A 38 -2.59 -5.83 -12.42
CA ASN A 38 -2.20 -6.28 -13.76
C ASN A 38 -1.79 -5.11 -14.69
N GLY A 39 -1.03 -4.16 -14.17
CA GLY A 39 -0.56 -2.96 -14.88
C GLY A 39 -1.55 -1.79 -14.94
N THR A 40 -2.77 -1.93 -14.41
CA THR A 40 -3.79 -0.88 -14.44
C THR A 40 -3.98 -0.27 -13.05
N ILE A 41 -3.81 1.05 -12.93
CA ILE A 41 -4.15 1.79 -11.71
C ILE A 41 -5.67 1.85 -11.59
N VAL A 42 -6.22 1.22 -10.55
CA VAL A 42 -7.66 1.12 -10.31
C VAL A 42 -8.17 2.14 -9.29
N ALA A 43 -7.29 2.65 -8.44
CA ALA A 43 -7.59 3.75 -7.54
C ALA A 43 -6.33 4.57 -7.22
N VAL A 44 -6.54 5.86 -7.02
CA VAL A 44 -5.58 6.82 -6.49
C VAL A 44 -6.20 7.39 -5.22
N GLU A 45 -5.46 7.38 -4.11
CA GLU A 45 -5.83 8.06 -2.87
C GLU A 45 -5.82 9.57 -3.10
N ALA A 46 -6.83 10.26 -2.57
CA ALA A 46 -6.81 11.70 -2.39
C ALA A 46 -7.25 12.06 -0.96
N LEU A 47 -8.28 12.88 -0.80
CA LEU A 47 -8.76 13.36 0.51
C LEU A 47 -9.40 12.26 1.37
N GLU A 48 -9.90 11.18 0.76
CA GLU A 48 -10.63 10.12 1.47
C GLU A 48 -9.74 9.27 2.40
N GLY A 49 -8.43 9.32 2.17
CA GLY A 49 -7.45 8.57 2.95
C GLY A 49 -7.26 7.11 2.51
N THR A 50 -6.20 6.51 3.04
CA THR A 50 -5.65 5.24 2.55
C THR A 50 -6.66 4.08 2.62
N ASN A 51 -7.38 3.93 3.73
CA ASN A 51 -8.29 2.78 3.90
C ASN A 51 -9.48 2.84 2.95
N GLU A 52 -10.04 4.03 2.69
CA GLU A 52 -11.14 4.18 1.72
C GLU A 52 -10.66 3.98 0.28
N ALA A 53 -9.45 4.42 -0.04
CA ALA A 53 -8.81 4.13 -1.32
C ALA A 53 -8.60 2.62 -1.52
N ILE A 54 -8.16 1.88 -0.48
CA ILE A 54 -8.03 0.41 -0.51
C ILE A 54 -9.38 -0.25 -0.76
N LYS A 55 -10.43 0.12 -0.03
CA LYS A 55 -11.78 -0.46 -0.21
C LYS A 55 -12.27 -0.28 -1.63
N ARG A 56 -12.15 0.94 -2.15
CA ARG A 56 -12.56 1.29 -3.52
C ARG A 56 -11.75 0.55 -4.57
N GLY A 57 -10.42 0.63 -4.49
CA GLY A 57 -9.53 -0.02 -5.47
C GLY A 57 -9.60 -1.54 -5.43
N GLY A 58 -9.68 -2.11 -4.23
CA GLY A 58 -9.82 -3.55 -4.04
C GLY A 58 -11.13 -4.08 -4.62
N THR A 59 -12.26 -3.40 -4.36
CA THR A 59 -13.56 -3.75 -4.96
C THR A 59 -13.51 -3.73 -6.49
N LEU A 60 -12.86 -2.72 -7.09
CA LEU A 60 -12.72 -2.60 -8.55
C LEU A 60 -11.80 -3.68 -9.13
N ALA A 61 -10.70 -3.99 -8.45
CA ALA A 61 -9.76 -5.04 -8.84
C ALA A 61 -10.32 -6.46 -8.66
N ARG A 62 -11.35 -6.62 -7.81
CA ARG A 62 -11.99 -7.87 -7.37
C ARG A 62 -11.08 -8.76 -6.52
N GLU A 63 -9.84 -8.97 -6.95
CA GLU A 63 -8.89 -9.81 -6.24
C GLU A 63 -7.43 -9.47 -6.53
N SER A 64 -6.56 -9.88 -5.61
CA SER A 64 -5.11 -9.90 -5.77
C SER A 64 -4.53 -8.56 -6.26
N ALA A 65 -5.08 -7.45 -5.77
CA ALA A 65 -4.57 -6.12 -6.08
C ALA A 65 -3.33 -5.79 -5.24
N VAL A 66 -2.55 -4.82 -5.72
CA VAL A 66 -1.36 -4.31 -5.06
C VAL A 66 -1.63 -2.87 -4.64
N MET A 67 -1.38 -2.56 -3.37
CA MET A 67 -1.29 -1.20 -2.88
C MET A 67 0.17 -0.75 -2.87
N VAL A 68 0.42 0.45 -3.36
CA VAL A 68 1.73 1.11 -3.25
C VAL A 68 1.55 2.42 -2.50
N LYS A 69 2.32 2.62 -1.43
CA LYS A 69 2.32 3.84 -0.62
C LYS A 69 3.74 4.40 -0.51
N VAL A 70 3.89 5.68 -0.84
CA VAL A 70 5.17 6.40 -0.80
C VAL A 70 5.09 7.56 0.18
N SER A 71 6.22 8.20 0.49
CA SER A 71 6.24 9.46 1.23
C SER A 71 6.23 10.66 0.28
N LYS A 72 5.54 11.74 0.66
CA LYS A 72 5.57 13.00 -0.08
C LYS A 72 7.00 13.59 -0.08
N PRO A 73 7.46 14.24 -1.18
CA PRO A 73 8.81 14.78 -1.27
C PRO A 73 9.15 15.81 -0.18
N ASN A 74 8.20 16.65 0.20
CA ASN A 74 8.37 17.74 1.18
C ASN A 74 7.70 17.40 2.53
N GLN A 75 7.56 16.12 2.84
CA GLN A 75 6.95 15.64 4.08
C GLN A 75 7.83 16.07 5.28
N ASP A 76 7.32 16.93 6.15
CA ASP A 76 7.97 17.16 7.45
C ASP A 76 7.65 15.99 8.38
N VAL A 77 8.61 15.08 8.49
CA VAL A 77 8.51 13.85 9.29
C VAL A 77 8.31 14.09 10.79
N ARG A 78 8.50 15.33 11.28
CA ARG A 78 8.20 15.66 12.68
C ARG A 78 6.70 15.80 12.92
N PHE A 79 5.94 16.10 11.88
CA PHE A 79 4.51 16.37 11.97
C PHE A 79 3.67 15.32 11.25
N ASP A 80 4.20 14.69 10.20
CA ASP A 80 3.45 13.72 9.41
C ASP A 80 4.39 12.64 8.85
N VAL A 81 4.27 11.42 9.39
CA VAL A 81 4.99 10.23 8.94
C VAL A 81 3.97 9.30 8.29
N PRO A 82 4.19 8.83 7.05
CA PRO A 82 3.31 7.83 6.45
C PRO A 82 3.19 6.58 7.32
N VAL A 83 1.97 6.14 7.57
CA VAL A 83 1.68 5.04 8.50
C VAL A 83 0.90 3.91 7.83
N ILE A 84 1.22 2.67 8.22
CA ILE A 84 0.41 1.46 8.03
C ILE A 84 0.24 0.80 9.40
N GLY A 85 -0.98 0.40 9.74
CA GLY A 85 -1.31 -0.31 10.99
C GLY A 85 -2.14 -1.56 10.75
N VAL A 86 -2.53 -2.23 11.84
CA VAL A 86 -3.36 -3.46 11.80
C VAL A 86 -4.64 -3.28 11.01
N GLU A 87 -5.28 -2.11 11.10
CA GLU A 87 -6.50 -1.83 10.37
C GLU A 87 -6.27 -1.77 8.86
N THR A 88 -5.13 -1.23 8.42
CA THR A 88 -4.78 -1.22 6.99
C THR A 88 -4.59 -2.63 6.45
N ILE A 89 -4.00 -3.54 7.23
CA ILE A 89 -3.87 -4.96 6.85
C ILE A 89 -5.24 -5.62 6.74
N ARG A 90 -6.12 -5.40 7.73
CA ARG A 90 -7.49 -5.93 7.75
C ARG A 90 -8.26 -5.47 6.52
N VAL A 91 -8.30 -4.16 6.28
CA VAL A 91 -9.02 -3.56 5.15
C VAL A 91 -8.45 -4.04 3.82
N ALA A 92 -7.13 -4.18 3.70
CA ALA A 92 -6.50 -4.75 2.51
C ALA A 92 -6.97 -6.18 2.26
N ALA A 93 -6.89 -7.05 3.27
CA ALA A 93 -7.31 -8.43 3.16
C ALA A 93 -8.79 -8.57 2.75
N GLU A 94 -9.68 -7.84 3.44
CA GLU A 94 -11.12 -7.83 3.20
C GLU A 94 -11.49 -7.28 1.82
N SER A 95 -10.71 -6.34 1.30
CA SER A 95 -10.95 -5.69 0.00
C SER A 95 -10.29 -6.43 -1.17
N GLY A 96 -9.63 -7.58 -0.95
CA GLY A 96 -8.95 -8.30 -2.02
C GLY A 96 -7.58 -7.73 -2.42
N VAL A 97 -7.04 -6.78 -1.66
CA VAL A 97 -5.64 -6.37 -1.78
C VAL A 97 -4.76 -7.43 -1.11
N ARG A 98 -3.68 -7.83 -1.78
CA ARG A 98 -2.79 -8.92 -1.32
C ARG A 98 -1.35 -8.49 -1.14
N VAL A 99 -0.99 -7.30 -1.59
CA VAL A 99 0.35 -6.74 -1.42
C VAL A 99 0.24 -5.29 -0.99
N ILE A 100 1.04 -4.93 0.01
CA ILE A 100 1.25 -3.56 0.48
C ILE A 100 2.75 -3.28 0.31
N ALA A 101 3.08 -2.45 -0.67
CA ALA A 101 4.42 -1.94 -0.89
C ALA A 101 4.57 -0.55 -0.27
N VAL A 102 5.58 -0.37 0.57
CA VAL A 102 5.88 0.87 1.28
C VAL A 102 7.31 1.32 1.06
N GLU A 103 7.56 2.61 1.25
CA GLU A 103 8.91 3.18 1.16
C GLU A 103 9.76 2.83 2.37
N ALA A 104 10.88 2.16 2.09
CA ALA A 104 11.83 1.74 3.10
C ALA A 104 12.29 2.95 3.92
N ARG A 105 12.24 2.79 5.25
CA ARG A 105 12.67 3.81 6.23
C ARG A 105 11.86 5.11 6.22
N LYS A 106 10.77 5.18 5.46
CA LYS A 106 9.88 6.35 5.45
C LYS A 106 8.41 6.06 5.77
N THR A 107 8.09 4.79 6.03
CA THR A 107 6.77 4.39 6.51
C THR A 107 6.88 3.73 7.88
N LEU A 108 6.09 4.22 8.84
CA LEU A 108 5.96 3.65 10.17
C LEU A 108 4.94 2.50 10.14
N LEU A 109 5.34 1.35 10.70
CA LEU A 109 4.43 0.25 11.01
C LEU A 109 3.95 0.40 12.45
N LEU A 110 2.70 0.83 12.66
CA LEU A 110 2.09 0.89 13.99
C LEU A 110 1.94 -0.52 14.53
N GLU A 111 2.46 -0.76 15.74
CA GLU A 111 2.44 -2.08 16.37
C GLU A 111 3.01 -3.15 15.44
N ARG A 112 4.27 -2.95 15.02
CA ARG A 112 4.98 -3.75 14.00
C ARG A 112 4.72 -5.26 14.13
N ASP A 113 4.83 -5.81 15.33
CA ASP A 113 4.67 -7.26 15.54
C ASP A 113 3.22 -7.73 15.30
N ALA A 114 2.23 -6.91 15.68
CA ALA A 114 0.82 -7.19 15.39
C ALA A 114 0.52 -7.07 13.89
N VAL A 115 1.11 -6.09 13.20
CA VAL A 115 1.02 -5.95 11.74
C VAL A 115 1.60 -7.18 11.03
N ILE A 116 2.78 -7.65 11.45
CA ILE A 116 3.42 -8.84 10.87
C ILE A 116 2.55 -10.08 11.09
N ALA A 117 2.12 -10.34 12.34
CA ALA A 117 1.31 -11.50 12.66
C ALA A 117 -0.03 -11.52 11.89
N LEU A 118 -0.68 -10.36 11.76
CA LEU A 118 -1.94 -10.25 11.02
C LEU A 118 -1.72 -10.40 9.51
N ALA A 119 -0.66 -9.82 8.96
CA ALA A 119 -0.31 -9.92 7.55
C ALA A 119 -0.05 -11.40 7.15
N ASP A 120 0.69 -12.14 7.98
CA ASP A 120 0.91 -13.58 7.78
C ASP A 120 -0.41 -14.36 7.84
N THR A 121 -1.23 -14.10 8.86
CA THR A 121 -2.51 -14.79 9.06
C THR A 121 -3.48 -14.56 7.90
N MET A 122 -3.54 -13.33 7.39
CA MET A 122 -4.47 -12.92 6.33
C MET A 122 -3.91 -13.10 4.91
N ASN A 123 -2.70 -13.65 4.76
CA ASN A 123 -1.99 -13.79 3.48
C ASN A 123 -1.86 -12.47 2.71
N VAL A 124 -1.49 -11.39 3.42
CA VAL A 124 -1.17 -10.09 2.83
C VAL A 124 0.33 -9.89 2.91
N SER A 125 0.99 -9.73 1.77
CA SER A 125 2.42 -9.44 1.73
C SER A 125 2.68 -7.97 2.07
N VAL A 126 3.57 -7.69 3.01
CA VAL A 126 4.08 -6.35 3.28
C VAL A 126 5.53 -6.29 2.81
N VAL A 127 5.85 -5.37 1.91
CA VAL A 127 7.20 -5.21 1.35
C VAL A 127 7.69 -3.79 1.50
N ALA A 128 8.95 -3.63 1.87
CA ALA A 128 9.65 -2.37 1.77
C ALA A 128 10.47 -2.33 0.48
N ARG A 129 10.35 -1.23 -0.24
CA ARG A 129 11.16 -0.88 -1.41
C ARG A 129 12.06 0.31 -1.10
#